data_AF-A0A7C5Q454-F1
#
_entry.id   AF-A0A7C5Q454-F1
#
_cell.length_a   1.000
_cell.length_b   1.000
_cell.length_c   1.000
_cell.angle_alpha   90.00
_cell.angle_beta   90.00
_cell.angle_gamma   90.00
#
_symmetry.space_group_name_H-M   'P 1'
#
loop_
_entity.id
_entity.type
_entity.pdbx_description
1 polymer ?
#
loop_
_entity_poly.entity_id
_entity_poly.type
_entity_poly.pdbx_seq_one_letter_code
_entity_poly.pdbx_strand_id
1 'polypeptide(L)'
;LIASMIAHHGEAKTIEWLKGLKANLARKPAGNDRAQVKGVYSGQCDLAVANNYYMGKMETNDKHPEQKQWAKSVKVLFPNTNGRGTHVNISGVALAKNAPHRADAIRLMEFLASDEGQNIYATAVFEYPVKPGVPWSKRALAWGRFKPDPLPLSEIAKYRKRASELVDITRFDDGP
;
A
#
# COMPACT_ATOMS: atom_id res chain seq x y z
N LEU A 1 -6.94 -0.89 -3.16
CA LEU A 1 -7.67 0.41 -3.22
C LEU A 1 -9.00 0.35 -3.97
N ILE A 2 -9.04 0.09 -5.28
CA ILE A 2 -10.31 0.16 -6.06
C ILE A 2 -11.40 -0.77 -5.50
N ALA A 3 -11.07 -2.01 -5.16
CA ALA A 3 -12.01 -2.94 -4.52
C ALA A 3 -12.58 -2.41 -3.19
N SER A 4 -11.79 -1.64 -2.42
CA SER A 4 -12.25 -0.99 -1.18
C SER A 4 -13.19 0.17 -1.48
N MET A 5 -13.00 0.91 -2.58
CA MET A 5 -13.97 1.91 -3.04
C MET A 5 -15.31 1.27 -3.39
N ILE A 6 -15.32 0.12 -4.08
CA ILE A 6 -16.56 -0.62 -4.38
C ILE A 6 -17.25 -1.06 -3.08
N ALA A 7 -16.50 -1.61 -2.12
CA ALA A 7 -17.06 -2.09 -0.87
C ALA A 7 -17.71 -0.98 -0.03
N HIS A 8 -17.15 0.24 -0.03
CA HIS A 8 -17.68 1.36 0.75
C HIS A 8 -18.73 2.19 0.03
N HIS A 9 -18.62 2.32 -1.29
CA HIS A 9 -19.39 3.31 -2.05
C HIS A 9 -20.25 2.70 -3.16
N GLY A 10 -20.12 1.40 -3.39
CA GLY A 10 -20.75 0.71 -4.51
C GLY A 10 -20.03 0.99 -5.83
N GLU A 11 -20.45 0.23 -6.84
CA GLU A 11 -19.84 0.25 -8.16
C GLU A 11 -20.02 1.58 -8.88
N ALA A 12 -21.25 2.12 -8.92
CA ALA A 12 -21.57 3.33 -9.66
C ALA A 12 -20.70 4.52 -9.24
N LYS A 13 -20.56 4.76 -7.92
CA LYS A 13 -19.69 5.80 -7.38
C LYS A 13 -18.20 5.52 -7.65
N THR A 14 -17.80 4.25 -7.66
CA THR A 14 -16.41 3.89 -7.98
C THR A 14 -16.06 4.16 -9.43
N ILE A 15 -16.99 3.93 -10.37
CA ILE A 15 -16.81 4.26 -11.80
C ILE A 15 -16.64 5.77 -11.98
N GLU A 16 -17.52 6.56 -11.36
CA GLU A 16 -17.43 8.03 -11.39
C GLU A 16 -16.07 8.50 -10.83
N TRP A 17 -15.68 7.96 -9.66
CA TRP A 17 -14.40 8.25 -9.03
C TRP A 17 -13.21 7.87 -9.92
N LEU A 18 -13.22 6.70 -10.57
CA LEU A 18 -12.15 6.27 -11.48
C LEU A 18 -12.04 7.17 -12.70
N LYS A 19 -13.16 7.59 -13.29
CA LYS A 19 -13.17 8.54 -14.41
C LYS A 19 -12.59 9.89 -14.00
N GLY A 20 -12.98 10.39 -12.82
CA GLY A 20 -12.41 11.62 -12.26
C GLY A 20 -10.92 11.50 -11.97
N LEU A 21 -10.47 10.37 -11.41
CA LEU A 21 -9.06 10.12 -11.14
C LEU A 21 -8.26 10.06 -12.46
N LYS A 22 -8.77 9.36 -13.48
CA LYS A 22 -8.17 9.28 -14.81
C LYS A 22 -7.99 10.65 -15.45
N ALA A 23 -9.04 11.47 -15.43
CA ALA A 23 -9.02 12.82 -16.00
C ALA A 23 -7.99 13.76 -15.32
N ASN A 24 -7.55 13.43 -14.10
CA ASN A 24 -6.55 14.18 -13.35
C ASN A 24 -5.15 13.54 -13.41
N LEU A 25 -4.94 12.49 -14.19
CA LEU A 25 -3.62 11.91 -14.37
C LEU A 25 -2.74 12.87 -15.19
N ALA A 26 -1.57 13.24 -14.65
CA ALA A 26 -0.61 14.07 -15.38
C ALA A 26 0.05 13.33 -16.57
N ARG A 27 -0.05 12.00 -16.62
CA ARG A 27 0.47 11.14 -17.69
C ARG A 27 -0.23 9.79 -17.67
N LYS A 28 -0.03 9.01 -18.75
CA LYS A 28 -0.35 7.58 -18.76
C LYS A 28 0.29 6.86 -17.56
N PRO A 29 -0.43 6.01 -16.80
CA PRO A 29 0.14 5.23 -15.72
C PRO A 29 1.33 4.39 -16.21
N ALA A 30 2.47 4.54 -15.54
CA ALA A 30 3.70 3.85 -15.92
C ALA A 30 4.70 3.75 -14.76
N GLY A 31 5.45 2.65 -14.70
CA GLY A 31 6.44 2.39 -13.66
C GLY A 31 5.81 1.86 -12.36
N ASN A 32 6.61 1.83 -11.29
CA ASN A 32 6.19 1.40 -9.96
C ASN A 32 5.96 2.59 -9.01
N ASP A 33 5.55 2.33 -7.78
CA ASP A 33 5.30 3.34 -6.74
C ASP A 33 6.44 4.35 -6.54
N ARG A 34 7.69 3.87 -6.50
CA ARG A 34 8.88 4.74 -6.35
C ARG A 34 9.06 5.67 -7.55
N ALA A 35 8.72 5.18 -8.75
CA ALA A 35 8.72 6.01 -9.95
C ALA A 35 7.65 7.11 -9.91
N GLN A 36 6.56 6.92 -9.17
CA GLN A 36 5.56 7.98 -8.98
C GLN A 36 6.08 9.08 -8.05
N VAL A 37 6.82 8.71 -7.00
CA VAL A 37 7.50 9.69 -6.14
C VAL A 37 8.60 10.43 -6.90
N LYS A 38 9.32 9.76 -7.81
CA LYS A 38 10.22 10.43 -8.77
C LYS A 38 9.45 11.44 -9.65
N GLY A 39 8.26 11.08 -10.11
CA GLY A 39 7.38 11.98 -10.86
C GLY A 39 7.14 13.28 -10.11
N VAL A 40 6.78 13.18 -8.82
CA VAL A 40 6.60 14.35 -7.95
C VAL A 40 7.90 15.15 -7.80
N TYR A 41 9.00 14.48 -7.49
CA TYR A 41 10.31 15.10 -7.39
C TYR A 41 10.71 15.90 -8.64
N SER A 42 10.40 15.38 -9.84
CA SER A 42 10.71 16.02 -11.11
C SER A 42 9.73 17.09 -11.56
N GLY A 43 8.68 17.37 -10.78
CA GLY A 43 7.62 18.32 -11.15
C GLY A 43 6.66 17.80 -12.23
N GLN A 44 6.63 16.48 -12.48
CA GLN A 44 5.71 15.88 -13.46
C GLN A 44 4.28 15.78 -12.92
N CYS A 45 4.11 15.66 -11.60
CA CYS A 45 2.82 15.64 -10.91
C CYS A 45 2.98 16.17 -9.48
N ASP A 46 1.89 16.58 -8.84
CA ASP A 46 1.97 17.09 -7.47
C ASP A 46 1.71 16.02 -6.41
N LEU A 47 1.01 14.95 -6.79
CA LEU A 47 0.56 13.89 -5.89
C LEU A 47 0.77 12.51 -6.53
N ALA A 48 1.05 11.53 -5.69
CA ALA A 48 1.17 10.13 -6.05
C ALA A 48 0.52 9.23 -5.00
N VAL A 49 0.01 8.09 -5.44
CA VAL A 49 -0.46 7.01 -4.56
C VAL A 49 0.59 5.90 -4.56
N ALA A 50 1.07 5.53 -3.39
CA ALA A 50 2.11 4.52 -3.22
C ALA A 50 1.94 3.81 -1.87
N ASN A 51 2.43 2.58 -1.77
CA ASN A 51 2.57 1.90 -0.50
C ASN A 51 3.66 2.58 0.35
N ASN A 52 3.37 2.75 1.64
CA ASN A 52 4.22 3.48 2.59
C ASN A 52 5.64 2.90 2.70
N TYR A 53 5.81 1.58 2.65
CA TYR A 53 7.11 0.95 2.85
C TYR A 53 8.14 1.34 1.78
N TYR A 54 7.69 1.75 0.58
CA TYR A 54 8.59 2.28 -0.44
C TYR A 54 9.23 3.60 -0.02
N MET A 55 8.55 4.43 0.77
CA MET A 55 9.16 5.61 1.37
C MET A 55 10.36 5.21 2.21
N GLY A 56 10.21 4.20 3.08
CA GLY A 56 11.31 3.72 3.91
C GLY A 56 12.45 3.14 3.10
N LYS A 57 12.13 2.34 2.07
CA LYS A 57 13.14 1.80 1.14
C LYS A 57 13.91 2.90 0.42
N MET A 58 13.24 3.98 -0.01
CA MET A 58 13.89 5.10 -0.70
C MET A 58 14.77 5.92 0.24
N GLU A 59 14.28 6.22 1.45
CA GLU A 59 15.02 7.01 2.45
C GLU A 59 16.29 6.29 2.94
N THR A 60 16.35 4.96 2.86
CA THR A 60 17.53 4.15 3.23
C THR A 60 18.26 3.53 2.04
N ASN A 61 18.04 4.01 0.81
CA ASN A 61 18.60 3.35 -0.35
C ASN A 61 20.07 3.76 -0.59
N ASP A 62 21.03 2.99 -0.07
CA ASP A 62 22.45 3.26 -0.29
C ASP A 62 22.94 2.82 -1.68
N LYS A 63 22.23 1.87 -2.32
CA LYS A 63 22.55 1.42 -3.68
C LYS A 63 22.13 2.44 -4.74
N HIS A 64 21.06 3.19 -4.47
CA HIS A 64 20.49 4.21 -5.34
C HIS A 64 20.21 5.48 -4.54
N PRO A 65 21.27 6.23 -4.16
CA PRO A 65 21.16 7.37 -3.25
C PRO A 65 20.31 8.52 -3.80
N GLU A 66 20.09 8.60 -5.12
CA GLU A 66 19.17 9.56 -5.74
C GLU A 66 17.73 9.40 -5.22
N GLN A 67 17.32 8.19 -4.83
CA GLN A 67 15.99 7.93 -4.27
C GLN A 67 15.77 8.64 -2.93
N LYS A 68 16.85 8.92 -2.18
CA LYS A 68 16.77 9.71 -0.95
C LYS A 68 16.35 11.16 -1.25
N GLN A 69 16.71 11.70 -2.41
CA GLN A 69 16.24 13.03 -2.83
C GLN A 69 14.78 13.01 -3.24
N TRP A 70 14.35 11.94 -3.92
CA TRP A 70 12.93 11.77 -4.27
C TRP A 70 12.08 11.73 -3.01
N ALA A 71 12.48 10.93 -2.01
CA ALA A 71 11.79 10.84 -0.73
C ALA A 71 11.75 12.19 0.01
N LYS A 72 12.87 12.93 0.07
CA LYS A 72 12.93 14.24 0.73
C LYS A 72 12.00 15.30 0.12
N SER A 73 11.62 15.13 -1.15
CA SER A 73 10.75 16.08 -1.85
C SER A 73 9.26 15.90 -1.57
N VAL A 74 8.87 14.81 -0.91
CA VAL A 74 7.46 14.49 -0.64
C VAL A 74 7.18 14.32 0.84
N LYS A 75 5.91 14.47 1.22
CA LYS A 75 5.41 14.13 2.56
C LYS A 75 4.40 13.00 2.46
N VAL A 76 4.43 12.08 3.41
CA VAL A 76 3.42 11.03 3.50
C VAL A 76 2.14 11.63 4.06
N LEU A 77 1.02 11.37 3.38
CA LEU A 77 -0.32 11.70 3.85
C LEU A 77 -1.09 10.40 4.07
N PHE A 78 -1.89 10.35 5.12
CA PHE A 78 -2.76 9.22 5.44
C PHE A 78 -4.23 9.61 5.25
N PRO A 79 -4.80 9.41 4.04
CA PRO A 79 -6.13 9.89 3.70
C PRO A 79 -7.22 9.28 4.57
N ASN A 80 -8.37 9.96 4.66
CA ASN A 80 -9.57 9.45 5.33
C ASN A 80 -9.41 9.16 6.83
N THR A 81 -8.29 9.54 7.47
CA THR A 81 -8.05 9.33 8.91
C THR A 81 -9.19 9.88 9.78
N ASN A 82 -9.78 11.02 9.41
CA ASN A 82 -10.92 11.63 10.11
C ASN A 82 -12.30 11.04 9.73
N GLY A 83 -12.34 10.14 8.73
CA GLY A 83 -13.56 9.48 8.23
C GLY A 83 -13.48 7.96 8.42
N ARG A 84 -13.60 7.19 7.33
CA ARG A 84 -13.56 5.71 7.38
C ARG A 84 -12.20 5.13 7.80
N GLY A 85 -11.11 5.89 7.71
CA GLY A 85 -9.74 5.42 7.91
C GLY A 85 -8.96 5.22 6.60
N THR A 86 -7.63 5.19 6.72
CA THR A 86 -6.69 4.92 5.61
C THR A 86 -6.82 3.48 5.16
N HIS A 87 -6.90 3.25 3.85
CA HIS A 87 -6.86 1.90 3.30
C HIS A 87 -5.54 1.21 3.69
N VAL A 88 -5.64 0.06 4.35
CA VAL A 88 -4.51 -0.81 4.65
C VAL A 88 -4.64 -2.12 3.88
N ASN A 89 -3.49 -2.73 3.59
CA ASN A 89 -3.40 -4.08 3.03
C ASN A 89 -2.32 -4.86 3.79
N ILE A 90 -2.20 -6.16 3.55
CA ILE A 90 -1.30 -7.03 4.31
C ILE A 90 -0.32 -7.80 3.43
N SER A 91 0.87 -8.01 3.96
CA SER A 91 1.70 -9.16 3.63
C SER A 91 1.17 -10.36 4.40
N GLY A 92 0.79 -11.43 3.70
CA GLY A 92 0.19 -12.62 4.30
C GLY A 92 0.94 -13.90 3.94
N VAL A 93 0.79 -14.92 4.77
CA VAL A 93 1.31 -16.27 4.53
C VAL A 93 0.18 -17.27 4.65
N ALA A 94 0.19 -18.28 3.79
CA ALA A 94 -0.74 -19.40 3.83
C ALA A 94 0.02 -20.72 3.73
N LEU A 95 -0.40 -21.71 4.50
CA LEU A 95 0.15 -23.06 4.43
C LEU A 95 -0.46 -23.81 3.25
N ALA A 96 0.38 -24.23 2.31
CA ALA A 96 -0.08 -25.04 1.19
C ALA A 96 -0.69 -26.37 1.67
N LYS A 97 -1.78 -26.81 1.03
CA LYS A 97 -2.54 -28.01 1.44
C LYS A 97 -1.67 -29.27 1.56
N ASN A 98 -0.70 -29.42 0.67
CA ASN A 98 0.19 -30.58 0.57
C ASN A 98 1.66 -30.24 0.88
N ALA A 99 1.91 -29.32 1.82
CA ALA A 99 3.27 -28.92 2.18
C ALA A 99 4.09 -30.14 2.66
N PRO A 100 5.23 -30.48 2.00
CA PRO A 100 6.02 -31.67 2.33
C PRO A 100 6.70 -31.56 3.70
N HIS A 101 6.92 -30.33 4.18
CA HIS A 101 7.51 -30.01 5.48
C HIS A 101 6.54 -29.17 6.32
N ARG A 102 5.35 -29.73 6.59
CA ARG A 102 4.25 -29.01 7.27
C ARG A 102 4.68 -28.41 8.61
N ALA A 103 5.41 -29.17 9.43
CA ALA A 103 5.84 -28.71 10.75
C ALA A 103 6.79 -27.52 10.66
N ASP A 104 7.77 -27.56 9.76
CA ASP A 104 8.73 -26.46 9.58
C ASP A 104 8.03 -25.21 9.02
N ALA A 105 7.06 -25.38 8.12
CA ALA A 105 6.26 -24.28 7.60
C ALA A 105 5.43 -23.61 8.71
N ILE A 106 4.84 -24.37 9.65
CA ILE A 106 4.14 -23.82 10.81
C ILE A 106 5.11 -23.04 11.70
N ARG A 107 6.29 -23.59 12.01
CA ARG A 107 7.30 -22.87 12.80
C ARG A 107 7.71 -21.55 12.14
N LEU A 108 7.84 -21.52 10.82
CA LEU A 108 8.11 -20.28 10.09
C LEU A 108 6.95 -19.28 10.22
N MET A 109 5.70 -19.72 10.06
CA MET A 109 4.53 -18.84 10.23
C MET A 109 4.45 -18.26 11.66
N GLU A 110 4.71 -19.07 12.68
CA GLU A 110 4.78 -18.65 14.08
C GLU A 110 5.92 -17.65 14.31
N PHE A 111 7.10 -17.89 13.73
CA PHE A 111 8.21 -16.96 13.80
C PHE A 111 7.87 -15.61 13.15
N LEU A 112 7.26 -15.59 11.97
CA LEU A 112 6.86 -14.35 11.30
C LEU A 112 5.83 -13.56 12.12
N ALA A 113 4.99 -14.24 12.90
CA ALA A 113 4.01 -13.63 13.81
C ALA A 113 4.57 -13.30 15.21
N SER A 114 5.79 -13.70 15.54
CA SER A 114 6.45 -13.43 16.83
C SER A 114 6.86 -11.95 16.99
N ASP A 115 7.26 -11.55 18.20
CA ASP A 115 7.78 -10.19 18.43
C ASP A 115 9.02 -9.90 17.57
N GLU A 116 9.90 -10.89 17.45
CA GLU A 116 11.12 -10.79 16.64
C GLU A 116 10.78 -10.61 15.17
N GLY A 117 9.96 -11.50 14.60
CA GLY A 117 9.55 -11.43 13.20
C GLY A 117 8.86 -10.10 12.87
N GLN A 118 7.93 -9.66 13.72
CA GLN A 118 7.22 -8.39 13.54
C GLN A 118 8.14 -7.17 13.68
N ASN A 119 9.13 -7.21 14.58
CA ASN A 119 10.13 -6.14 14.69
C ASN A 119 11.04 -6.07 13.45
N ILE A 120 11.40 -7.22 12.86
CA ILE A 120 12.14 -7.26 11.58
C ILE A 120 11.32 -6.59 10.46
N TYR A 121 10.04 -6.92 10.32
CA TYR A 121 9.17 -6.28 9.33
C TYR A 121 9.06 -4.76 9.55
N ALA A 122 8.89 -4.33 10.81
CA ALA A 122 8.77 -2.92 11.15
C ALA A 122 10.03 -2.10 10.80
N THR A 123 11.22 -2.69 10.96
CA THR A 123 12.49 -1.97 10.90
C THR A 123 13.26 -2.16 9.59
N ALA A 124 13.22 -3.36 9.00
CA ALA A 124 13.97 -3.69 7.78
C ALA A 124 13.12 -3.64 6.51
N VAL A 125 11.83 -3.95 6.63
CA VAL A 125 10.87 -3.92 5.51
C VAL A 125 10.11 -2.59 5.47
N PHE A 126 10.01 -1.90 6.61
CA PHE A 126 9.29 -0.63 6.80
C PHE A 126 7.77 -0.76 6.70
N GLU A 127 7.24 -1.94 7.04
CA GLU A 127 5.81 -2.19 7.18
C GLU A 127 5.33 -1.88 8.61
N TYR A 128 4.02 -1.91 8.83
CA TYR A 128 3.43 -1.77 10.16
C TYR A 128 3.20 -3.16 10.77
N PRO A 129 3.68 -3.43 12.00
CA PRO A 129 3.47 -4.72 12.64
C PRO A 129 1.99 -4.94 12.94
N VAL A 130 1.52 -6.18 12.78
CA VAL A 130 0.14 -6.60 13.08
C VAL A 130 -0.02 -7.10 14.52
N LYS A 131 1.07 -7.53 15.17
CA LYS A 131 1.02 -8.04 16.54
C LYS A 131 0.88 -6.88 17.55
N PRO A 132 -0.16 -6.89 18.41
CA PRO A 132 -0.27 -5.93 19.50
C PRO A 132 0.96 -5.96 20.42
N GLY A 133 1.42 -4.78 20.85
CA GLY A 133 2.59 -4.65 21.72
C GLY A 133 3.91 -4.45 20.98
N VAL A 134 4.01 -4.79 19.68
CA VAL A 134 5.19 -4.47 18.87
C VAL A 134 5.08 -3.03 18.38
N PRO A 135 6.02 -2.14 18.76
CA PRO A 135 5.93 -0.73 18.40
C PRO A 135 6.20 -0.52 16.91
N TRP A 136 5.61 0.55 16.37
CA TRP A 136 5.99 1.04 15.04
C TRP A 136 7.43 1.55 15.05
N SER A 137 8.14 1.40 13.93
CA SER A 137 9.49 1.91 13.82
C SER A 137 9.54 3.45 13.93
N LYS A 138 10.67 4.00 14.37
CA LYS A 138 10.87 5.46 14.46
C LYS A 138 10.55 6.17 13.14
N ARG A 139 10.89 5.55 12.02
CA ARG A 139 10.61 6.04 10.67
C ARG A 139 9.12 6.06 10.36
N ALA A 140 8.42 4.97 10.64
CA ALA A 140 6.97 4.89 10.48
C ALA A 140 6.22 5.92 11.34
N LEU A 141 6.70 6.19 12.56
CA LEU A 141 6.18 7.26 13.43
C LEU A 141 6.46 8.66 12.87
N ALA A 142 7.61 8.88 12.24
CA ALA A 142 7.97 10.16 11.63
C ALA A 142 7.09 10.52 10.41
N TRP A 143 6.51 9.52 9.74
CA TRP A 143 5.50 9.75 8.69
C TRP A 143 4.13 10.17 9.26
N GLY A 144 3.92 9.99 10.57
CA GLY A 144 2.68 10.32 11.26
C GLY A 144 1.88 9.10 11.70
N ARG A 145 0.85 9.36 12.51
CA ARG A 145 -0.12 8.35 12.92
C ARG A 145 -1.33 8.37 11.99
N PHE A 146 -1.95 7.22 11.81
CA PHE A 146 -3.17 7.08 11.02
C PHE A 146 -4.17 6.16 11.71
N LYS A 147 -5.44 6.29 11.32
CA LYS A 147 -6.50 5.36 11.65
C LYS A 147 -6.68 4.38 10.49
N PRO A 148 -6.44 3.07 10.64
CA PRO A 148 -6.71 2.11 9.59
C PRO A 148 -8.21 2.02 9.30
N ASP A 149 -8.57 1.79 8.04
CA ASP A 149 -9.93 1.43 7.65
C ASP A 149 -10.30 0.06 8.25
N PRO A 150 -11.36 -0.05 9.08
CA PRO A 150 -11.68 -1.27 9.79
C PRO A 150 -12.39 -2.32 8.92
N LEU A 151 -12.71 -2.00 7.65
CA LEU A 151 -13.37 -2.93 6.75
C LEU A 151 -12.55 -4.23 6.61
N PRO A 152 -13.12 -5.42 6.88
CA PRO A 152 -12.38 -6.67 6.78
C PRO A 152 -11.81 -6.88 5.37
N LEU A 153 -10.55 -7.31 5.29
CA LEU A 153 -9.88 -7.56 4.00
C LEU A 153 -10.60 -8.63 3.15
N SER A 154 -11.30 -9.56 3.79
CA SER A 154 -12.17 -10.53 3.11
C SER A 154 -13.34 -9.87 2.38
N GLU A 155 -13.93 -8.82 2.95
CA GLU A 155 -15.00 -8.05 2.29
C GLU A 155 -14.46 -7.27 1.09
N ILE A 156 -13.24 -6.74 1.19
CA ILE A 156 -12.55 -6.10 0.07
C ILE A 156 -12.23 -7.12 -1.02
N ALA A 157 -11.76 -8.31 -0.63
CA ALA A 157 -11.34 -9.36 -1.57
C ALA A 157 -12.47 -9.86 -2.47
N LYS A 158 -13.73 -9.86 -1.99
CA LYS A 158 -14.92 -10.19 -2.79
C LYS A 158 -15.02 -9.34 -4.07
N TYR A 159 -14.55 -8.10 -4.02
CA TYR A 159 -14.62 -7.16 -5.14
C TYR A 159 -13.34 -7.12 -5.99
N ARG A 160 -12.33 -7.96 -5.72
CA ARG A 160 -11.05 -7.93 -6.48
C ARG A 160 -11.26 -8.07 -7.98
N LYS A 161 -12.03 -9.07 -8.40
CA LYS A 161 -12.30 -9.31 -9.83
C LYS A 161 -13.00 -8.10 -10.45
N ARG A 162 -14.08 -7.63 -9.80
CA ARG A 162 -14.85 -6.50 -10.30
C ARG A 162 -14.02 -5.22 -10.39
N ALA A 163 -13.18 -4.96 -9.40
CA ALA A 163 -12.26 -3.82 -9.43
C ALA A 163 -11.32 -3.84 -10.65
N SER A 164 -10.83 -5.01 -11.05
CA SER A 164 -10.02 -5.16 -12.27
C SER A 164 -10.84 -4.84 -13.51
N GLU A 165 -12.07 -5.36 -13.61
CA GLU A 165 -12.96 -5.08 -14.74
C GLU A 165 -13.30 -3.58 -14.84
N LEU A 166 -13.47 -2.88 -13.72
CA LEU A 166 -13.72 -1.44 -13.73
C LEU A 166 -12.52 -0.62 -14.23
N VAL A 167 -11.29 -1.08 -14.03
CA VAL A 167 -10.09 -0.46 -14.60
C VAL A 167 -10.16 -0.52 -16.13
N ASP A 168 -10.51 -1.69 -16.68
CA ASP A 168 -10.66 -1.91 -18.12
C ASP A 168 -11.82 -1.10 -18.71
N ILE A 169 -13.00 -1.15 -18.07
CA ILE A 169 -14.22 -0.46 -18.51
C ILE A 169 -14.02 1.06 -18.52
N THR A 170 -13.31 1.60 -17.52
CA THR A 170 -13.01 3.04 -17.47
C THR A 170 -11.79 3.42 -18.30
N ARG A 171 -11.10 2.43 -18.90
CA ARG A 171 -9.86 2.58 -19.65
C ARG A 171 -8.84 3.41 -18.86
N PHE A 172 -8.72 3.13 -17.56
CA PHE A 172 -7.95 3.96 -16.63
C PHE A 172 -6.49 4.12 -17.08
N ASP A 173 -5.90 3.02 -17.54
CA ASP A 173 -4.49 2.96 -17.93
C ASP A 173 -4.19 3.60 -19.28
N ASP A 174 -5.19 4.05 -20.05
CA ASP A 174 -4.95 4.78 -21.30
C ASP A 174 -4.36 6.19 -21.06
N GLY A 175 -4.39 6.67 -19.81
CA GLY A 175 -3.98 8.04 -19.47
C GLY A 175 -5.12 9.04 -19.63
N PRO A 176 -4.86 10.34 -19.39
CA PRO A 176 -5.86 11.40 -19.56
C PRO A 176 -6.43 11.45 -20.98
#